data_AF-A0A5J6YWA8-F1
#
_entry.id   AF-A0A5J6YWA8-F1
#
_cell.length_a   1.000
_cell.length_b   1.000
_cell.length_c   1.000
_cell.angle_alpha   90.00
_cell.angle_beta   90.00
_cell.angle_gamma   90.00
#
_symmetry.space_group_name_H-M   'P 1'
#
loop_
_entity.id
_entity.type
_entity.pdbx_description
1 polymer ?
#
loop_
_entity_poly.entity_id
_entity_poly.type
_entity_poly.pdbx_seq_one_letter_code
_entity_poly.pdbx_strand_id
1 'polypeptide(L)'
;MTIMRARFTVGAGGPAASRAALRYAVLRPDHDGQRVERAVFGPDGLDVASIRAQLDAARGDHHYRLVLNPGAGQHPVDQRDWTRDVMAAVAEGQAKEVPWLAVEHRNQSQHDHVHIVAATERRLTRVDLPTLREVADSSWERHADWARALDLDAVQEPHQQQPERLRALSHTGGWDQ
;
A
#
# COMPACT_ATOMS: atom_id res chain seq x y z
N MET A 1 11.60 7.92 8.99
CA MET A 1 12.49 6.99 8.26
C MET A 1 11.86 5.61 8.27
N THR A 2 11.67 5.08 7.07
CA THR A 2 11.10 3.79 6.77
C THR A 2 12.02 2.68 7.25
N ILE A 3 11.42 1.67 7.87
CA ILE A 3 12.09 0.44 8.24
C ILE A 3 11.71 -0.62 7.20
N MET A 4 12.72 -1.11 6.47
CA MET A 4 12.58 -2.23 5.54
C MET A 4 13.32 -3.45 6.07
N ARG A 5 12.62 -4.58 6.18
CA ARG A 5 13.23 -5.89 6.48
C ARG A 5 13.05 -6.81 5.29
N ALA A 6 14.12 -7.49 4.89
CA ALA A 6 14.11 -8.44 3.79
C ALA A 6 14.67 -9.79 4.25
N ARG A 7 13.91 -10.86 4.00
CA ARG A 7 14.37 -12.25 4.14
C ARG A 7 14.01 -12.99 2.86
N PHE A 8 14.82 -13.94 2.43
CA PHE A 8 14.51 -14.70 1.22
C PHE A 8 14.79 -16.19 1.38
N THR A 9 14.19 -16.95 0.48
CA THR A 9 14.42 -18.38 0.27
C THR A 9 14.70 -18.59 -1.21
N VAL A 10 15.67 -19.44 -1.56
CA VAL A 10 16.02 -19.75 -2.95
C VAL A 10 15.65 -21.19 -3.30
N GLY A 11 15.47 -21.45 -4.59
CA GLY A 11 15.22 -22.78 -5.13
C GLY A 11 13.81 -23.30 -4.84
N ALA A 12 13.61 -24.62 -4.98
CA ALA A 12 12.29 -25.25 -5.04
C ALA A 12 11.38 -24.99 -3.81
N GLY A 13 11.94 -24.61 -2.66
CA GLY A 13 11.19 -24.25 -1.46
C GLY A 13 10.63 -22.82 -1.44
N GLY A 14 11.07 -21.96 -2.37
CA GLY A 14 10.68 -20.55 -2.44
C GLY A 14 9.16 -20.34 -2.52
N PRO A 15 8.46 -20.94 -3.50
CA PRO A 15 7.01 -20.81 -3.62
C PRO A 15 6.24 -21.23 -2.37
N ALA A 16 6.64 -22.35 -1.75
CA ALA A 16 6.02 -22.82 -0.52
C ALA A 16 6.21 -21.82 0.63
N ALA A 17 7.40 -21.21 0.74
CA ALA A 17 7.68 -20.19 1.73
C ALA A 17 6.85 -18.91 1.51
N SER A 18 6.67 -18.47 0.25
CA SER A 18 5.80 -17.34 -0.09
C SER A 18 4.34 -17.61 0.27
N ARG A 19 3.79 -18.78 -0.08
CA ARG A 19 2.41 -19.16 0.29
C ARG A 19 2.20 -19.17 1.80
N ALA A 20 3.14 -19.78 2.53
CA ALA A 20 3.08 -19.84 3.99
C ALA A 20 3.12 -18.43 4.62
N ALA A 21 4.00 -17.56 4.13
CA ALA A 21 4.11 -16.19 4.63
C ALA A 21 2.87 -15.35 4.32
N LEU A 22 2.32 -15.43 3.09
CA LEU A 22 1.10 -14.72 2.72
C LEU A 22 -0.09 -15.20 3.58
N ARG A 23 -0.25 -16.53 3.72
CA ARG A 23 -1.30 -17.12 4.56
C ARG A 23 -1.17 -16.65 6.01
N TYR A 24 0.05 -16.61 6.55
CA TYR A 24 0.28 -16.10 7.90
C TYR A 24 -0.09 -14.61 8.02
N ALA A 25 0.30 -13.77 7.06
CA ALA A 25 -0.04 -12.35 7.06
C ALA A 25 -1.56 -12.11 7.00
N VAL A 26 -2.28 -12.88 6.19
CA VAL A 26 -3.75 -12.77 6.09
C VAL A 26 -4.45 -13.22 7.38
N LEU A 27 -4.05 -14.36 7.95
CA LEU A 27 -4.79 -15.01 9.04
C LEU A 27 -4.32 -14.63 10.45
N ARG A 28 -3.24 -13.86 10.56
CA ARG A 28 -2.68 -13.41 11.84
C ARG A 28 -3.73 -12.62 12.63
N PRO A 29 -4.05 -13.00 13.88
CA PRO A 29 -4.93 -12.20 14.74
C PRO A 29 -4.41 -10.77 14.87
N ASP A 30 -5.31 -9.80 15.03
CA ASP A 30 -4.94 -8.47 15.49
C ASP A 30 -4.52 -8.49 16.97
N HIS A 31 -4.18 -7.32 17.50
CA HIS A 31 -3.78 -7.17 18.90
C HIS A 31 -4.83 -7.70 19.89
N ASP A 32 -6.11 -7.62 19.52
CA ASP A 32 -7.23 -8.01 20.37
C ASP A 32 -7.65 -9.47 20.18
N GLY A 33 -6.85 -10.24 19.42
CA GLY A 33 -7.09 -11.65 19.15
C GLY A 33 -8.20 -11.90 18.13
N GLN A 34 -8.75 -10.85 17.51
CA GLN A 34 -9.79 -10.97 16.50
C GLN A 34 -9.18 -11.36 15.16
N ARG A 35 -9.86 -12.28 14.48
CA ARG A 35 -9.52 -12.65 13.10
C ARG A 35 -10.16 -11.65 12.16
N VAL A 36 -9.37 -10.67 11.74
CA VAL A 36 -9.75 -9.77 10.65
C VAL A 36 -9.28 -10.39 9.35
N GLU A 37 -10.20 -10.70 8.43
CA GLU A 37 -9.81 -11.13 7.09
C GLU A 37 -9.22 -9.93 6.35
N ARG A 38 -7.91 -9.93 6.16
CA ARG A 38 -7.20 -8.83 5.49
C ARG A 38 -7.16 -9.04 3.99
N ALA A 39 -7.51 -8.01 3.23
CA ALA A 39 -7.45 -8.03 1.78
C ALA A 39 -5.99 -8.18 1.31
N VAL A 40 -5.78 -9.10 0.37
CA VAL A 40 -4.52 -9.23 -0.36
C VAL A 40 -4.56 -8.29 -1.56
N PHE A 41 -3.46 -7.59 -1.82
CA PHE A 41 -3.31 -6.74 -3.00
C PHE A 41 -1.97 -7.02 -3.71
N GLY A 42 -1.81 -6.49 -4.91
CA GLY A 42 -0.63 -6.64 -5.76
C GLY A 42 -0.49 -5.46 -6.72
N PRO A 43 0.24 -5.62 -7.84
CA PRO A 43 0.23 -4.66 -8.95
C PRO A 43 -1.19 -4.34 -9.42
N ASP A 44 -1.38 -3.13 -9.96
CA ASP A 44 -2.65 -2.76 -10.56
C ASP A 44 -2.92 -3.53 -11.85
N GLY A 45 -4.20 -3.79 -12.12
CA GLY A 45 -4.65 -4.47 -13.34
C GLY A 45 -4.45 -5.98 -13.35
N LEU A 46 -3.83 -6.57 -12.32
CA LEU A 46 -3.66 -8.02 -12.18
C LEU A 46 -4.46 -8.57 -11.00
N ASP A 47 -5.17 -9.68 -11.21
CA ASP A 47 -5.88 -10.35 -10.14
C ASP A 47 -4.93 -11.17 -9.25
N VAL A 48 -5.33 -11.37 -8.00
CA VAL A 48 -4.54 -12.08 -6.99
C VAL A 48 -4.25 -13.52 -7.39
N ALA A 49 -5.15 -14.22 -8.08
CA ALA A 49 -4.94 -15.61 -8.47
C ALA A 49 -3.86 -15.73 -9.55
N SER A 50 -3.88 -14.83 -10.54
CA SER A 50 -2.83 -14.75 -11.57
C SER A 50 -1.45 -14.50 -10.96
N ILE A 51 -1.34 -13.56 -10.03
CA ILE A 51 -0.04 -13.27 -9.38
C ILE A 51 0.42 -14.44 -8.50
N ARG A 52 -0.51 -15.14 -7.81
CA ARG A 52 -0.19 -16.37 -7.07
C ARG A 52 0.38 -17.44 -8.01
N ALA A 53 -0.20 -17.61 -9.19
CA ALA A 53 0.30 -18.56 -10.19
C ALA A 53 1.71 -18.18 -10.67
N GLN A 54 1.99 -16.89 -10.87
CA GLN A 54 3.33 -16.40 -11.23
C GLN A 54 4.35 -16.68 -10.11
N LEU A 55 4.00 -16.38 -8.85
CA LEU A 55 4.83 -16.73 -7.69
C LEU A 55 5.07 -18.24 -7.62
N ASP A 56 4.08 -19.07 -7.91
CA ASP A 56 4.22 -20.53 -7.86
C ASP A 56 5.11 -21.10 -8.98
N ALA A 57 5.16 -20.42 -10.13
CA ALA A 57 6.00 -20.77 -11.27
C ALA A 57 7.47 -20.37 -11.08
N ALA A 58 7.78 -19.37 -10.25
CA ALA A 58 9.10 -18.78 -10.06
C ALA A 58 10.10 -19.63 -9.25
N ARG A 59 10.16 -20.95 -9.46
CA ARG A 59 10.90 -21.92 -8.62
C ARG A 59 12.42 -21.72 -8.54
N GLY A 60 13.02 -21.01 -9.50
CA GLY A 60 14.45 -20.68 -9.53
C GLY A 60 14.78 -19.35 -8.85
N ASP A 61 13.76 -18.55 -8.54
CA ASP A 61 13.93 -17.17 -8.11
C ASP A 61 14.18 -17.06 -6.61
N HIS A 62 14.53 -15.84 -6.21
CA HIS A 62 14.68 -15.44 -4.81
C HIS A 62 13.30 -15.04 -4.28
N HIS A 63 12.71 -15.90 -3.47
CA HIS A 63 11.42 -15.63 -2.85
C HIS A 63 11.59 -14.80 -1.59
N TYR A 64 11.35 -13.51 -1.72
CA TYR A 64 11.43 -12.54 -0.65
C TYR A 64 10.15 -12.50 0.19
N ARG A 65 10.37 -12.29 1.48
CA ARG A 65 9.40 -11.86 2.49
C ARG A 65 9.90 -10.51 2.97
N LEU A 66 9.30 -9.45 2.45
CA LEU A 66 9.61 -8.08 2.81
C LEU A 66 8.62 -7.59 3.87
N VAL A 67 9.09 -6.70 4.73
CA VAL A 67 8.25 -5.92 5.63
C VAL A 67 8.61 -4.46 5.43
N LEU A 68 7.62 -3.66 5.05
CA LEU A 68 7.72 -2.21 5.00
C LEU A 68 7.00 -1.63 6.20
N ASN A 69 7.65 -0.72 6.91
CA ASN A 69 7.07 0.01 8.02
C ASN A 69 7.43 1.48 7.84
N PRO A 70 6.47 2.40 7.82
CA PRO A 70 6.71 3.81 7.50
C PRO A 70 7.50 4.54 8.61
N GLY A 71 7.71 3.91 9.76
CA GLY A 71 8.36 4.50 10.92
C GLY A 71 7.41 5.35 11.76
N ALA A 72 7.97 6.28 12.53
CA ALA A 72 7.20 7.23 13.31
C ALA A 72 6.63 8.32 12.39
N GLY A 73 5.47 8.05 11.79
CA GLY A 73 4.70 9.01 10.99
C GLY A 73 3.23 8.62 11.00
N GLN A 74 2.38 9.47 11.55
CA GLN A 74 0.92 9.22 11.68
C GLN A 74 0.13 9.91 10.56
N HIS A 75 0.71 10.01 9.35
CA HIS A 75 0.00 10.62 8.23
C HIS A 75 -0.96 9.61 7.58
N PRO A 76 -2.13 10.05 7.10
CA PRO A 76 -3.06 9.20 6.36
C PRO A 76 -2.51 8.96 4.95
N VAL A 77 -1.45 8.17 4.84
CA VAL A 77 -0.90 7.70 3.57
C VAL A 77 -1.57 6.37 3.19
N ASP A 78 -1.96 6.24 1.92
CA ASP A 78 -2.37 4.95 1.38
C ASP A 78 -1.15 4.02 1.28
N GLN A 79 -1.09 3.01 2.15
CA GLN A 79 0.04 2.09 2.19
C GLN A 79 0.07 1.16 0.96
N ARG A 80 -1.03 0.99 0.22
CA ARG A 80 -1.05 0.18 -0.99
C ARG A 80 -0.33 0.90 -2.12
N ASP A 81 -0.66 2.16 -2.36
CA ASP A 81 0.02 2.97 -3.38
C ASP A 81 1.49 3.19 -3.05
N TRP A 82 1.78 3.48 -1.78
CA TRP A 82 3.17 3.52 -1.30
C TRP A 82 3.92 2.19 -1.53
N THR A 83 3.27 1.04 -1.27
CA THR A 83 3.87 -0.27 -1.54
C THR A 83 4.09 -0.51 -3.02
N ARG A 84 3.16 -0.08 -3.89
CA ARG A 84 3.31 -0.17 -5.34
C ARG A 84 4.50 0.62 -5.84
N ASP A 85 4.72 1.83 -5.35
CA ASP A 85 5.90 2.65 -5.68
C ASP A 85 7.21 1.91 -5.33
N VAL A 86 7.28 1.33 -4.13
CA VAL A 86 8.47 0.58 -3.71
C VAL A 86 8.67 -0.66 -4.58
N MET A 87 7.61 -1.39 -4.91
CA MET A 87 7.70 -2.58 -5.75
C MET A 87 7.96 -2.26 -7.23
N ALA A 88 7.58 -1.08 -7.70
CA ALA A 88 7.98 -0.58 -9.01
C ALA A 88 9.50 -0.35 -9.08
N ALA A 89 10.10 0.22 -8.02
CA ALA A 89 11.56 0.35 -7.93
C ALA A 89 12.27 -1.02 -7.81
N VAL A 90 11.65 -2.01 -7.17
CA VAL A 90 12.16 -3.39 -7.20
C VAL A 90 12.17 -3.92 -8.63
N ALA A 91 11.07 -3.77 -9.37
CA ALA A 91 10.96 -4.21 -10.76
C ALA A 91 11.98 -3.51 -11.68
N GLU A 92 12.14 -2.19 -11.54
CA GLU A 92 13.15 -1.40 -12.25
C GLU A 92 14.57 -1.93 -11.98
N GLY A 93 14.91 -2.18 -10.72
CA GLY A 93 16.19 -2.78 -10.36
C GLY A 93 16.39 -4.19 -10.93
N GLN A 94 15.33 -4.96 -11.14
CA GLN A 94 15.39 -6.27 -11.80
C GLN A 94 15.40 -6.16 -13.33
N ALA A 95 15.13 -4.98 -13.89
CA ALA A 95 14.90 -4.74 -15.32
C ALA A 95 13.79 -5.63 -15.92
N LYS A 96 12.81 -6.02 -15.10
CA LYS A 96 11.65 -6.84 -15.49
C LYS A 96 10.52 -6.74 -14.48
N GLU A 97 9.33 -7.19 -14.89
CA GLU A 97 8.22 -7.35 -13.96
C GLU A 97 8.55 -8.38 -12.86
N VAL A 98 8.09 -8.08 -11.65
CA VAL A 98 8.30 -8.89 -10.45
C VAL A 98 6.95 -9.29 -9.90
N PRO A 99 6.61 -10.59 -9.81
CA PRO A 99 5.37 -11.01 -9.18
C PRO A 99 5.44 -10.75 -7.67
N TRP A 100 4.45 -10.05 -7.13
CA TRP A 100 4.37 -9.79 -5.70
C TRP A 100 2.94 -9.64 -5.19
N LEU A 101 2.73 -10.04 -3.94
CA LEU A 101 1.48 -9.85 -3.21
C LEU A 101 1.76 -9.29 -1.83
N ALA A 102 0.84 -8.49 -1.32
CA ALA A 102 0.99 -7.79 -0.06
C ALA A 102 -0.28 -7.77 0.80
N VAL A 103 -0.09 -7.49 2.09
CA VAL A 103 -1.14 -7.37 3.10
C VAL A 103 -0.76 -6.24 4.06
N GLU A 104 -1.64 -5.25 4.23
CA GLU A 104 -1.48 -4.16 5.21
C GLU A 104 -1.89 -4.64 6.60
N HIS A 105 -1.05 -4.39 7.60
CA HIS A 105 -1.37 -4.58 9.01
C HIS A 105 -1.37 -3.21 9.66
N ARG A 106 -2.59 -2.69 9.92
CA ARG A 106 -2.80 -1.47 10.70
C ARG A 106 -3.14 -1.87 12.12
N ASN A 107 -2.27 -1.55 13.07
CA ASN A 107 -2.48 -1.86 14.48
C ASN A 107 -2.44 -0.55 15.27
N GLN A 108 -3.51 -0.25 15.99
CA GLN A 108 -3.62 0.99 16.77
C GLN A 108 -2.53 1.11 17.85
N SER A 109 -1.96 -0.02 18.31
CA SER A 109 -0.91 -0.10 19.34
C SER A 109 0.47 -0.57 18.83
N GLN A 110 0.60 -1.00 17.57
CA GLN A 110 1.86 -1.47 16.99
C GLN A 110 2.04 -0.82 15.62
N HIS A 111 3.22 -0.25 15.37
CA HIS A 111 3.49 0.48 14.13
C HIS A 111 2.98 -0.26 12.88
N ASP A 112 2.23 0.47 12.06
CA ASP A 112 1.70 -0.01 10.79
C ASP A 112 2.79 -0.64 9.94
N HIS A 113 2.47 -1.73 9.25
CA HIS A 113 3.42 -2.37 8.36
C HIS A 113 2.74 -3.17 7.27
N VAL A 114 3.42 -3.29 6.15
CA VAL A 114 2.97 -4.09 5.01
C VAL A 114 3.86 -5.32 4.90
N HIS A 115 3.24 -6.49 4.91
CA HIS A 115 3.90 -7.75 4.58
C HIS A 115 3.83 -7.97 3.08
N ILE A 116 4.98 -8.26 2.44
CA ILE A 116 5.06 -8.48 0.99
C ILE A 116 5.76 -9.80 0.73
N VAL A 117 5.22 -10.58 -0.19
CA VAL A 117 5.91 -11.72 -0.81
C VAL A 117 6.22 -11.36 -2.26
N ALA A 118 7.46 -11.56 -2.69
CA ALA A 118 7.89 -11.27 -4.04
C ALA A 118 8.86 -12.34 -4.54
N ALA A 119 8.93 -12.58 -5.84
CA ALA A 119 9.95 -13.45 -6.44
C ALA A 119 10.82 -12.63 -7.38
N THR A 120 12.13 -12.55 -7.11
CA THR A 120 13.08 -11.80 -7.93
C THR A 120 14.11 -12.73 -8.53
N GLU A 121 14.44 -12.56 -9.80
CA GLU A 121 15.39 -13.43 -10.49
C GLU A 121 16.80 -13.27 -9.92
N ARG A 122 17.28 -12.03 -9.81
CA ARG A 122 18.53 -11.75 -9.11
C ARG A 122 18.26 -11.43 -7.64
N ARG A 123 19.26 -11.72 -6.82
CA ARG A 123 19.27 -11.33 -5.41
C ARG A 123 19.28 -9.80 -5.26
N LEU A 124 18.47 -9.28 -4.34
CA LEU A 124 18.61 -7.93 -3.80
C LEU A 124 19.90 -7.81 -2.99
N THR A 125 20.77 -6.90 -3.41
CA THR A 125 22.11 -6.66 -2.90
C THR A 125 22.10 -5.67 -1.74
N ARG A 126 23.28 -5.45 -1.14
CA ARG A 126 23.48 -4.40 -0.12
C ARG A 126 23.35 -2.98 -0.68
N VAL A 127 23.38 -2.80 -1.99
CA VAL A 127 23.15 -1.52 -2.67
C VAL A 127 21.66 -1.33 -2.94
N ASP A 128 20.96 -2.38 -3.34
CA ASP A 128 19.52 -2.29 -3.64
C ASP A 128 18.70 -1.89 -2.39
N LEU A 129 19.00 -2.48 -1.22
CA LEU A 129 18.17 -2.25 -0.03
C LEU A 129 18.19 -0.81 0.51
N PRO A 130 19.34 -0.10 0.58
CA PRO A 130 19.35 1.34 0.83
C PRO A 130 18.54 2.14 -0.19
N THR A 131 18.74 1.91 -1.48
CA THR A 131 18.02 2.63 -2.55
C THR A 131 16.50 2.41 -2.44
N LEU A 132 16.06 1.18 -2.17
CA LEU A 132 14.63 0.88 -1.96
C LEU A 132 14.07 1.59 -0.73
N ARG A 133 14.88 1.79 0.32
CA ARG A 133 14.47 2.58 1.50
C ARG A 133 14.34 4.06 1.17
N GLU A 134 15.26 4.62 0.39
CA GLU A 134 15.18 6.01 -0.08
C GLU A 134 13.93 6.23 -0.93
N VAL A 135 13.63 5.31 -1.86
CA VAL A 135 12.38 5.32 -2.63
C VAL A 135 11.17 5.27 -1.71
N ALA A 136 11.18 4.41 -0.69
CA ALA A 136 10.08 4.29 0.25
C ALA A 136 9.90 5.58 1.08
N ASP A 137 10.98 6.20 1.54
CA ASP A 137 10.94 7.47 2.28
C ASP A 137 10.41 8.60 1.40
N SER A 138 10.95 8.78 0.20
CA SER A 138 10.49 9.83 -0.72
C SER A 138 9.06 9.58 -1.21
N SER A 139 8.66 8.34 -1.44
CA SER A 139 7.28 8.01 -1.81
C SER A 139 6.32 8.34 -0.68
N TRP A 140 6.66 7.96 0.55
CA TRP A 140 5.84 8.30 1.72
C TRP A 140 5.63 9.81 1.87
N GLU A 141 6.69 10.60 1.70
CA GLU A 141 6.62 12.06 1.74
C GLU A 141 5.71 12.61 0.64
N ARG A 142 5.86 12.15 -0.61
CA ARG A 142 4.99 12.56 -1.72
C ARG A 142 3.51 12.26 -1.46
N HIS A 143 3.21 11.06 -0.97
CA HIS A 143 1.84 10.66 -0.64
C HIS A 143 1.28 11.47 0.54
N ALA A 144 2.11 11.78 1.54
CA ALA A 144 1.71 12.63 2.66
C ALA A 144 1.44 14.07 2.22
N ASP A 145 2.26 14.63 1.32
CA ASP A 145 2.05 15.95 0.74
C ASP A 145 0.76 16.00 -0.09
N TRP A 146 0.52 14.97 -0.91
CA TRP A 146 -0.71 14.84 -1.68
C TRP A 146 -1.95 14.76 -0.79
N ALA A 147 -1.90 13.94 0.27
CA ALA A 147 -3.00 13.84 1.23
C ALA A 147 -3.27 15.18 1.93
N ARG A 148 -2.23 15.94 2.29
CA ARG A 148 -2.38 17.28 2.89
C ARG A 148 -2.98 18.28 1.89
N ALA A 149 -2.57 18.24 0.63
CA ALA A 149 -3.12 19.12 -0.40
C ALA A 149 -4.63 18.87 -0.59
N LEU A 150 -5.06 17.61 -0.66
CA LEU A 150 -6.47 17.25 -0.76
C LEU A 150 -7.29 17.70 0.46
N ASP A 151 -6.72 17.61 1.67
CA ASP A 151 -7.37 18.07 2.90
C ASP A 151 -7.50 19.61 2.92
N LEU A 152 -6.48 20.33 2.46
CA LEU A 152 -6.53 21.79 2.32
C LEU A 152 -7.60 22.23 1.30
N ASP A 153 -7.69 21.57 0.15
CA ASP A 153 -8.73 21.85 -0.85
C ASP A 153 -10.13 21.58 -0.29
N ALA A 154 -10.32 20.47 0.44
CA ALA A 154 -11.58 20.16 1.10
C ALA A 154 -11.98 21.20 2.15
N VAL A 155 -11.01 21.80 2.85
CA VAL A 155 -11.22 22.89 3.82
C VAL A 155 -11.47 24.24 3.15
N GLN A 156 -11.00 24.47 1.92
CA GLN A 156 -11.26 25.68 1.13
C GLN A 156 -12.61 25.68 0.39
N GLU A 157 -13.22 24.50 0.22
CA GLU A 157 -14.56 24.28 -0.34
C GLU A 157 -15.78 24.38 0.64
N PRO A 158 -15.93 25.37 1.57
CA PRO A 158 -17.21 25.57 2.28
C PRO A 158 -18.06 26.79 1.86
N HIS A 159 -17.80 27.51 0.75
CA HIS A 159 -18.62 28.71 0.45
C HIS A 159 -18.96 29.05 -1.01
N GLN A 160 -18.51 28.28 -2.01
CA GLN A 160 -18.73 28.68 -3.41
C GLN A 160 -19.96 28.06 -4.09
N GLN A 161 -20.73 27.21 -3.39
CA GLN A 161 -21.98 26.64 -3.90
C GLN A 161 -23.22 27.06 -3.08
N GLN A 162 -23.48 28.36 -3.01
CA GLN A 162 -24.87 28.87 -2.94
C GLN A 162 -25.07 29.99 -3.96
N PRO A 163 -25.23 29.67 -5.27
CA PRO A 163 -25.75 30.64 -6.21
C PRO A 163 -27.30 30.63 -6.13
N GLU A 164 -27.83 31.76 -5.66
CA GLU A 164 -29.07 32.35 -6.17
C GLU A 164 -30.38 31.53 -6.16
N ARG A 165 -30.71 30.82 -5.06
CA ARG A 165 -32.11 30.37 -4.83
C ARG A 165 -32.89 31.17 -3.78
N LEU A 166 -32.23 32.06 -3.04
CA LEU A 166 -32.87 32.86 -2.00
C LEU A 166 -33.38 34.24 -2.45
N ARG A 167 -33.15 34.66 -3.71
CA ARG A 167 -33.73 35.89 -4.28
C ARG A 167 -35.06 35.68 -5.01
N ALA A 168 -35.57 34.44 -5.08
CA ALA A 168 -36.84 34.13 -5.74
C ALA A 168 -38.04 34.05 -4.78
N LEU A 169 -37.85 34.26 -3.47
CA LEU A 169 -38.93 34.17 -2.47
C LEU A 169 -39.40 35.54 -1.93
N SER A 170 -38.92 36.66 -2.48
CA SER A 170 -39.34 38.01 -2.07
C SER A 170 -40.41 38.65 -2.97
N HIS A 171 -40.92 37.98 -4.00
CA HIS A 171 -41.94 38.54 -4.91
C HIS A 171 -43.08 37.56 -5.24
N THR A 172 -43.91 37.25 -4.25
CA THR A 172 -45.35 36.95 -4.41
C THR A 172 -45.98 37.27 -3.04
N GLY A 173 -46.58 38.43 -2.82
CA GLY A 173 -47.88 38.84 -3.37
C GLY A 173 -48.83 38.98 -2.18
N GLY A 174 -49.19 40.22 -1.84
CA GLY A 174 -50.27 40.50 -0.88
C GLY A 174 -51.62 40.04 -1.42
N TRP A 175 -52.58 39.82 -0.53
CA TRP A 175 -53.85 40.59 -0.35
C TRP A 175 -54.88 39.71 0.40
N ASP A 176 -55.49 40.33 1.44
CA ASP A 176 -56.84 40.15 2.02
C ASP A 176 -57.25 38.77 2.60
N GLN A 177 -57.92 38.66 3.75
CA GLN A 177 -58.85 39.54 4.49
C GLN A 177 -58.66 39.47 6.01
#